data_AF-A0A353G1Z3-F1
#
_entry.id   AF-A0A353G1Z3-F1
#
_cell.length_a   1.000
_cell.length_b   1.000
_cell.length_c   1.000
_cell.angle_alpha   90.00
_cell.angle_beta   90.00
_cell.angle_gamma   90.00
#
_symmetry.space_group_name_H-M   'P 1'
#
loop_
_entity.id
_entity.type
_entity.pdbx_description
1 polymer ?
#
loop_
_entity_poly.entity_id
_entity_poly.type
_entity_poly.pdbx_seq_one_letter_code
_entity_poly.pdbx_strand_id
1 'polypeptide(L)' 'HGGIWVSLGLLPSNTKEAKRTDVNNLGGSVGLLVQSPSDVGADEIPQGDLDTAVAYGKRVAEIAARLK' A
#
# COMPACT_ATOMS: atom_id res chain seq x y z
N HIS A 1 -9.57 -18.72 -10.40
CA HIS A 1 -9.90 -18.48 -8.98
C HIS A 1 -11.01 -17.43 -8.93
N GLY A 2 -12.28 -17.81 -8.77
CA GLY A 2 -13.45 -16.89 -8.90
C GLY A 2 -13.66 -15.92 -7.73
N GLY A 3 -12.59 -15.37 -7.15
CA GLY A 3 -12.64 -14.43 -6.04
C GLY A 3 -12.82 -12.97 -6.48
N ILE A 4 -13.07 -12.09 -5.52
CA ILE A 4 -13.16 -10.63 -5.73
C ILE A 4 -11.81 -10.00 -5.44
N TRP A 5 -11.30 -9.22 -6.40
CA TRP A 5 -10.08 -8.45 -6.23
C TRP A 5 -10.37 -7.11 -5.54
N VAL A 6 -9.61 -6.81 -4.48
CA VAL A 6 -9.71 -5.55 -3.74
C VAL A 6 -8.56 -4.64 -4.16
N SER A 7 -8.84 -3.48 -4.76
CA SER A 7 -7.82 -2.48 -5.09
C SER A 7 -7.36 -1.70 -3.85
N LEU A 8 -6.23 -0.97 -3.97
CA LEU A 8 -5.62 -0.24 -2.86
C LEU A 8 -6.54 0.81 -2.23
N GLY A 9 -7.31 1.52 -3.06
CA GLY A 9 -8.30 2.50 -2.59
C GLY A 9 -7.72 3.80 -2.02
N LEU A 10 -6.45 4.10 -2.30
CA LEU A 10 -5.75 5.32 -1.90
C LEU A 10 -5.25 6.07 -3.14
N LEU A 11 -5.28 7.40 -3.10
CA LEU A 11 -4.65 8.23 -4.13
C LEU A 11 -3.12 8.19 -3.98
N PRO A 12 -2.36 8.39 -5.07
CA PRO A 12 -0.91 8.50 -4.99
C PRO A 12 -0.49 9.80 -4.30
N SER A 13 0.56 9.75 -3.48
CA SER A 13 1.25 10.95 -2.99
C SER A 13 2.28 11.40 -4.02
N ASN A 14 1.89 12.31 -4.93
CA ASN A 14 2.68 12.68 -6.11
C ASN A 14 2.90 14.19 -6.30
N THR A 15 2.68 15.00 -5.26
CA THR A 15 3.06 16.41 -5.28
C THR A 15 4.58 16.55 -5.25
N LYS A 16 5.10 17.74 -5.62
CA LYS A 16 6.54 18.03 -5.56
C LYS A 16 7.14 17.85 -4.15
N GLU A 17 6.34 18.03 -3.11
CA GLU A 17 6.74 17.93 -1.71
C GLU A 17 6.62 16.51 -1.15
N ALA A 18 6.05 15.57 -1.91
CA ALA A 18 5.82 14.20 -1.45
C ALA A 18 7.14 13.48 -1.12
N LYS A 19 7.14 12.74 -0.02
CA LYS A 19 8.27 12.01 0.54
C LYS A 19 8.00 10.51 0.55
N ARG A 20 9.06 9.70 0.66
CA ARG A 20 8.95 8.23 0.82
C ARG A 20 8.24 7.80 2.12
N THR A 21 8.10 8.71 3.07
CA THR A 21 7.31 8.53 4.29
C THR A 21 5.81 8.78 4.10
N ASP A 22 5.39 9.28 2.95
CA ASP A 22 3.98 9.54 2.68
C ASP A 22 3.28 8.28 2.17
N VAL A 23 2.03 8.11 2.56
CA VAL A 23 1.19 6.99 2.14
C VAL A 23 1.03 6.99 0.62
N ASN A 24 1.15 5.81 0.02
CA ASN A 24 1.05 5.55 -1.41
C ASN A 24 1.96 6.44 -2.28
N ASN A 25 3.17 6.71 -1.82
CA ASN A 25 4.15 7.47 -2.60
C ASN A 25 4.61 6.74 -3.88
N LEU A 26 4.64 5.40 -3.89
CA LEU A 26 4.91 4.60 -5.10
C LEU A 26 3.75 4.58 -6.12
N GLY A 27 2.59 5.15 -5.75
CA GLY A 27 1.45 5.30 -6.64
C GLY A 27 0.78 3.99 -7.06
N GLY A 28 0.70 3.02 -6.14
CA GLY A 28 -0.11 1.82 -6.31
C GLY A 28 -1.59 2.17 -6.51
N SER A 29 -2.29 1.34 -7.30
CA SER A 29 -3.73 1.48 -7.55
C SER A 29 -4.43 0.14 -7.46
N VAL A 30 -4.01 -0.83 -8.28
CA VAL A 30 -4.57 -2.20 -8.26
C VAL A 30 -4.20 -2.97 -7.00
N GLY A 31 -3.16 -2.58 -6.28
CA GLY A 31 -2.72 -3.21 -5.05
C GLY A 31 -1.58 -2.43 -4.40
N LEU A 32 -1.02 -3.01 -3.35
CA LEU A 32 0.12 -2.48 -2.60
C LEU A 32 1.41 -2.56 -3.44
N LEU A 33 2.16 -1.46 -3.47
CA LEU A 33 3.57 -1.43 -3.88
C LEU A 33 4.42 -1.07 -2.68
N VAL A 34 5.53 -1.77 -2.51
CA VAL A 34 6.51 -1.60 -1.43
C VAL A 34 7.89 -1.72 -2.05
N GLN A 35 8.85 -0.93 -1.58
CA GLN A 35 10.23 -1.03 -2.06
C GLN A 35 11.23 -1.01 -0.89
N SER A 36 12.24 -1.88 -0.96
CA SER A 36 13.48 -1.81 -0.20
C SER A 36 14.66 -1.86 -1.19
N PRO A 37 15.85 -1.29 -0.87
CA PRO A 37 17.06 -1.58 -1.63
C PRO A 37 17.37 -3.08 -1.60
N SER A 38 17.98 -3.61 -2.67
CA SER A 38 18.14 -5.05 -2.87
C SER A 38 19.21 -5.72 -1.99
N ASP A 39 20.09 -4.92 -1.39
CA ASP A 39 21.28 -5.31 -0.64
C ASP A 39 21.17 -5.09 0.88
N VAL A 40 19.99 -4.65 1.34
CA VAL A 40 19.66 -4.43 2.75
C VAL A 40 18.38 -5.17 3.13
N GLY A 41 18.07 -5.22 4.43
CA GLY A 41 16.89 -5.91 4.95
C GLY A 41 15.58 -5.15 4.75
N ALA A 42 14.50 -5.73 5.29
CA ALA A 42 13.16 -5.13 5.26
C ALA A 42 13.01 -3.94 6.24
N ASP A 43 13.98 -3.74 7.12
CA ASP A 43 14.10 -2.59 8.02
C ASP A 43 14.29 -1.26 7.29
N GLU A 44 14.80 -1.30 6.05
CA GLU A 44 14.96 -0.13 5.19
C GLU A 44 13.73 0.15 4.29
N ILE A 45 12.62 -0.58 4.47
CA ILE A 45 11.36 -0.24 3.80
C ILE A 45 10.89 1.12 4.34
N PRO A 46 10.64 2.13 3.48
CA PRO A 46 10.17 3.42 3.93
C PRO A 46 8.84 3.33 4.68
N GLN A 47 8.71 4.11 5.76
CA GLN A 47 7.52 4.10 6.61
C GLN A 47 6.21 4.32 5.84
N GLY A 48 6.22 5.13 4.77
CA GLY A 48 5.04 5.39 3.95
C GLY A 48 4.51 4.13 3.25
N ASP A 49 5.40 3.23 2.83
CA ASP A 49 4.99 1.96 2.22
C ASP A 49 4.42 1.00 3.29
N LEU A 50 4.99 0.97 4.51
CA LEU A 50 4.46 0.20 5.63
C LEU A 50 3.07 0.69 6.06
N ASP A 51 2.88 2.00 6.16
CA ASP A 51 1.59 2.61 6.49
C ASP A 51 0.55 2.32 5.39
N THR A 52 0.97 2.32 4.13
CA THR A 52 0.14 1.91 2.99
C THR A 52 -0.27 0.44 3.09
N ALA A 53 0.64 -0.44 3.51
CA ALA A 53 0.36 -1.86 3.71
C ALA A 53 -0.67 -2.09 4.83
N VAL A 54 -0.54 -1.39 5.95
CA VAL A 54 -1.50 -1.43 7.06
C VAL A 54 -2.88 -0.96 6.60
N ALA A 55 -2.95 0.18 5.89
CA ALA A 55 -4.20 0.70 5.35
C ALA A 55 -4.86 -0.26 4.35
N TYR A 56 -4.05 -0.90 3.48
CA TYR A 56 -4.54 -1.89 2.52
C TYR A 56 -5.08 -3.15 3.20
N GLY A 57 -4.36 -3.69 4.19
CA GLY A 57 -4.81 -4.85 4.97
C GLY A 57 -6.14 -4.57 5.67
N LYS A 58 -6.28 -3.39 6.29
CA LYS A 58 -7.55 -2.93 6.88
C LYS A 58 -8.67 -2.91 5.84
N ARG A 59 -8.44 -2.33 4.66
CA ARG A 59 -9.43 -2.27 3.58
C ARG A 59 -9.86 -3.66 3.10
N VAL A 60 -8.91 -4.59 2.90
CA VAL A 60 -9.22 -5.97 2.50
C VAL A 60 -10.11 -6.63 3.54
N ALA A 61 -9.77 -6.51 4.83
CA ALA A 61 -10.56 -7.06 5.93
C ALA A 61 -11.98 -6.46 6.00
N GLU A 62 -12.10 -5.14 5.81
CA GLU A 62 -13.39 -4.45 5.78
C GLU A 62 -14.29 -4.90 4.62
N ILE A 63 -13.73 -5.07 3.42
CA ILE A 63 -14.49 -5.57 2.27
C ILE A 63 -14.89 -7.03 2.47
N ALA A 64 -13.96 -7.87 2.94
CA ALA A 64 -14.27 -9.27 3.24
C ALA A 64 -15.39 -9.39 4.29
N ALA A 65 -15.43 -8.52 5.30
CA ALA A 65 -16.49 -8.49 6.29
C ALA A 65 -17.87 -8.10 5.73
N ARG A 66 -17.92 -7.28 4.67
CA ARG A 66 -19.16 -6.87 3.98
C ARG A 66 -19.72 -7.94 3.03
N LEU A 67 -18.89 -8.89 2.63
CA LEU A 67 -19.23 -9.96 1.69
C LEU A 67 -19.52 -11.30 2.38
N LYS A 68 -19.70 -11.27 3.71
CA LYS A 68 -20.16 -12.42 4.50
C LYS A 68 -21.64 -12.65 4.32
#